data_AF-A0A1S2LN57-F1
#
_entry.id   AF-A0A1S2LN57-F1
#
_cell.length_a   1.000
_cell.length_b   1.000
_cell.length_c   1.000
_cell.angle_alpha   90.00
_cell.angle_beta   90.00
_cell.angle_gamma   90.00
#
_symmetry.space_group_name_H-M   'P 1'
#
loop_
_entity.id
_entity.type
_entity.pdbx_description
1 polymer ?
#
loop_
_entity_poly.entity_id
_entity_poly.type
_entity_poly.pdbx_seq_one_letter_code
_entity_poly.pdbx_strand_id
1 'polypeptide(L)'
;MRAIFGRKIGDLTELEVLTEQAIKSRQQGQSYCVIKEVLLEDDQFHSFANDFFNDQPWITEEDGGVNENREVRCIRVINQDTGEKILVNNEGYTYARYVGIEND
;
A
#
# COMPACT_ATOMS: atom_id res chain seq x y z
N MET A 1 2.52 -7.56 11.61
CA MET A 1 1.78 -8.21 10.50
C MET A 1 2.69 -8.28 9.28
N ARG A 2 2.35 -9.02 8.22
CA ARG A 2 3.18 -9.10 7.01
C ARG A 2 2.33 -8.91 5.76
N ALA A 3 2.88 -8.22 4.77
CA ALA A 3 2.23 -7.99 3.48
C ALA A 3 3.24 -8.14 2.34
N ILE A 4 2.75 -8.51 1.17
CA ILE A 4 3.56 -8.54 -0.06
C ILE A 4 3.52 -7.13 -0.65
N PHE A 5 4.68 -6.50 -0.78
CA PHE A 5 4.80 -5.17 -1.41
C PHE A 5 5.30 -5.31 -2.85
N GLY A 6 4.53 -4.77 -3.79
CA GLY A 6 4.95 -4.55 -5.17
C GLY A 6 5.58 -3.17 -5.32
N ARG A 7 6.63 -3.07 -6.14
CA ARG A 7 7.31 -1.80 -6.46
C ARG A 7 6.85 -1.30 -7.82
N LYS A 8 6.44 -0.03 -7.89
CA LYS A 8 5.97 0.62 -9.14
C LYS A 8 4.84 -0.18 -9.81
N ILE A 9 3.85 -0.55 -9.03
CA ILE A 9 2.61 -1.13 -9.52
C ILE A 9 1.71 0.01 -9.97
N GLY A 10 1.05 -0.13 -11.12
CA GLY A 10 0.21 0.92 -11.71
C GLY A 10 -1.14 1.05 -11.02
N ASP A 11 -1.80 -0.07 -10.75
CA ASP A 11 -3.17 -0.09 -10.25
C ASP A 11 -3.46 -1.33 -9.39
N LEU A 12 -4.67 -1.36 -8.81
CA LEU A 12 -5.14 -2.46 -7.95
C LEU A 12 -5.18 -3.79 -8.68
N THR A 13 -5.52 -3.81 -9.96
CA THR A 13 -5.59 -5.06 -10.74
C THR A 13 -4.21 -5.70 -10.86
N GLU A 14 -3.18 -4.90 -11.16
CA GLU A 14 -1.80 -5.38 -11.18
C GLU A 14 -1.33 -5.84 -9.79
N LEU A 15 -1.72 -5.11 -8.74
CA LEU A 15 -1.38 -5.46 -7.35
C LEU A 15 -1.99 -6.80 -6.92
N GLU A 16 -3.26 -7.05 -7.25
CA GLU A 16 -3.94 -8.32 -6.98
C GLU A 16 -3.25 -9.49 -7.67
N VAL A 17 -2.93 -9.34 -8.96
CA VAL A 17 -2.22 -10.37 -9.74
C VAL A 17 -0.86 -10.68 -9.13
N LEU A 18 -0.09 -9.66 -8.76
CA LEU A 18 1.20 -9.84 -8.09
C LEU A 18 1.05 -10.56 -6.74
N THR A 19 0.07 -10.13 -5.95
CA THR A 19 -0.18 -10.68 -4.61
C THR A 19 -0.58 -12.15 -4.71
N GLU A 20 -1.49 -12.49 -5.62
CA GLU A 20 -1.89 -13.88 -5.87
C GLU A 20 -0.70 -14.77 -6.28
N GLN A 21 0.14 -14.29 -7.19
CA GLN A 21 1.31 -15.04 -7.65
C GLN A 21 2.29 -15.29 -6.50
N ALA A 22 2.55 -14.26 -5.69
CA ALA A 22 3.41 -14.37 -4.53
C ALA A 22 2.85 -15.34 -3.46
N ILE A 23 1.53 -15.35 -3.23
CA ILE A 23 0.86 -16.32 -2.35
C ILE A 23 1.00 -17.74 -2.92
N LYS A 24 0.76 -17.95 -4.23
CA LYS A 24 0.93 -19.25 -4.90
C LYS A 24 2.36 -19.78 -4.77
N SER A 25 3.35 -18.88 -4.78
CA SER A 25 4.77 -19.20 -4.55
C SER A 25 5.18 -19.25 -3.07
N ARG A 26 4.25 -19.12 -2.12
CA ARG A 26 4.49 -19.14 -0.67
C ARG A 26 5.49 -18.08 -0.19
N GLN A 27 5.50 -16.90 -0.81
CA GLN A 27 6.28 -15.78 -0.31
C GLN A 27 5.70 -15.28 1.01
N GLN A 28 6.56 -14.99 1.99
CA GLN A 28 6.13 -14.58 3.32
C GLN A 28 5.78 -13.07 3.44
N GLY A 29 5.99 -12.28 2.38
CA GLY A 29 5.90 -10.81 2.44
C GLY A 29 6.96 -10.17 3.34
N GLN A 30 6.77 -8.91 3.70
CA GLN A 30 7.63 -8.12 4.59
C GLN A 30 6.83 -7.68 5.83
N SER A 31 7.49 -7.57 6.98
CA SER A 31 6.91 -6.93 8.16
C SER A 31 6.74 -5.44 7.94
N TYR A 32 5.67 -4.88 8.47
CA TYR A 32 5.38 -3.45 8.36
C TYR A 32 4.79 -2.89 9.64
N CYS A 33 4.91 -1.56 9.78
CA CYS A 33 4.23 -0.76 10.78
C CYS A 33 3.43 0.36 10.10
N VAL A 34 2.21 0.57 10.56
CA VAL A 34 1.35 1.65 10.07
C VAL A 34 1.71 2.93 10.81
N ILE A 35 2.07 3.97 10.06
CA ILE A 35 2.43 5.29 10.62
C ILE A 35 1.27 6.29 10.55
N LYS A 36 0.29 6.04 9.68
CA LYS A 36 -0.85 6.89 9.40
C LYS A 36 -1.96 6.06 8.76
N GLU A 37 -3.20 6.40 9.07
CA GLU A 37 -4.37 5.85 8.39
C GLU A 37 -5.06 6.94 7.56
N VAL A 38 -5.54 6.57 6.38
CA VAL A 38 -6.31 7.43 5.48
C VAL A 38 -7.61 6.70 5.19
N LEU A 39 -8.72 7.33 5.57
CA LEU A 39 -10.05 6.84 5.30
C LEU A 39 -10.55 7.50 4.01
N LEU A 40 -10.97 6.70 3.05
CA LEU A 40 -11.52 7.15 1.78
C LEU A 40 -12.92 6.55 1.58
N GLU A 41 -13.82 7.34 1.03
CA GLU A 41 -15.07 6.84 0.46
C GLU A 41 -14.76 5.94 -0.76
N ASP A 42 -15.68 5.06 -1.14
CA ASP A 42 -15.46 4.06 -2.21
C ASP A 42 -14.95 4.66 -3.54
N ASP A 43 -15.52 5.78 -3.97
CA ASP A 43 -15.14 6.46 -5.21
C ASP A 43 -13.71 7.03 -5.16
N GLN A 44 -13.34 7.62 -4.02
CA GLN A 44 -12.00 8.13 -3.77
C GLN A 44 -10.97 7.01 -3.68
N PHE A 45 -11.33 5.90 -3.02
CA PHE A 45 -10.49 4.73 -2.90
C PHE A 45 -10.21 4.12 -4.29
N HIS A 46 -11.25 3.90 -5.09
CA HIS A 46 -11.09 3.39 -6.44
C HIS A 46 -10.36 4.37 -7.36
N SER A 47 -10.57 5.67 -7.21
CA SER A 47 -9.79 6.68 -7.95
C SER A 47 -8.30 6.63 -7.60
N PHE A 48 -7.95 6.45 -6.33
CA PHE A 48 -6.57 6.24 -5.88
C PHE A 48 -6.00 4.92 -6.41
N ALA A 49 -6.79 3.83 -6.32
CA ALA A 49 -6.35 2.49 -6.64
C ALA A 49 -6.31 2.20 -8.16
N ASN A 50 -6.86 3.09 -8.99
CA ASN A 50 -6.79 3.00 -10.45
C ASN A 50 -5.50 3.60 -11.04
N ASP A 51 -4.74 4.38 -10.25
CA ASP A 51 -3.42 4.89 -10.65
C ASP A 51 -2.61 5.31 -9.41
N PHE A 52 -1.75 4.41 -8.95
CA PHE A 52 -0.88 4.60 -7.78
C PHE A 52 0.25 5.62 -8.00
N PHE A 53 0.48 6.08 -9.24
CA PHE A 53 1.49 7.09 -9.55
C PHE A 53 0.97 8.52 -9.44
N ASN A 54 -0.33 8.69 -9.24
CA ASN A 54 -0.88 10.01 -8.95
C ASN A 54 -0.43 10.50 -7.57
N ASP A 55 0.01 11.75 -7.55
CA ASP A 55 0.34 12.43 -6.30
C ASP A 55 -0.90 12.49 -5.40
N GLN A 56 -0.69 12.24 -4.12
CA GLN A 56 -1.75 12.24 -3.12
C GLN A 56 -1.46 13.33 -2.09
N PRO A 57 -2.42 14.22 -1.79
CA PRO A 57 -2.20 15.33 -0.86
C PRO A 57 -1.91 14.87 0.57
N TRP A 58 -2.25 13.62 0.89
CA TRP A 58 -2.00 12.99 2.17
C TRP A 58 -0.68 12.21 2.22
N ILE A 59 0.14 12.18 1.17
CA ILE A 59 1.49 11.59 1.18
C ILE A 59 2.53 12.71 1.29
N THR A 60 3.41 12.60 2.28
CA THR A 60 4.57 13.47 2.48
C THR A 60 5.86 12.67 2.30
N GLU A 61 6.97 13.34 1.97
CA GLU A 61 8.26 12.68 1.75
C GLU A 61 8.76 11.87 2.96
N GLU A 62 8.26 12.14 4.16
CA GLU A 62 8.68 11.48 5.40
C GLU A 62 7.92 10.18 5.72
N ASP A 63 6.85 9.87 4.97
CA ASP A 63 5.92 8.77 5.27
C ASP A 63 6.45 7.36 4.95
N GLY A 64 7.63 7.24 4.32
CA GLY A 64 8.11 6.00 3.73
C GLY A 64 9.37 5.41 4.34
N GLY A 65 9.96 4.46 3.63
CA GLY A 65 11.21 3.80 4.02
C GLY A 65 11.01 2.70 5.07
N VAL A 66 12.05 2.45 5.87
CA VAL A 66 12.05 1.38 6.89
C VAL A 66 12.42 1.95 8.25
N ASN A 67 11.86 1.37 9.32
CA ASN A 67 12.21 1.74 10.69
C ASN A 67 13.48 0.99 11.19
N GLU A 68 13.90 1.28 12.42
CA GLU A 68 15.09 0.64 13.04
C GLU A 68 14.97 -0.89 13.17
N ASN A 69 13.74 -1.40 13.26
CA ASN A 69 13.44 -2.84 13.31
C ASN A 69 13.36 -3.49 11.92
N ARG A 70 13.68 -2.75 10.84
CA ARG A 70 13.55 -3.16 9.44
C ARG A 70 12.12 -3.47 9.01
N GLU A 71 11.13 -2.89 9.67
CA GLU A 71 9.75 -2.93 9.24
C GLU A 71 9.50 -1.83 8.20
N VAL A 72 8.76 -2.18 7.16
CA VAL A 72 8.28 -1.23 6.16
C VAL A 72 7.37 -0.22 6.86
N ARG A 73 7.69 1.07 6.78
CA ARG A 73 6.80 2.14 7.24
C ARG A 73 5.74 2.35 6.16
N CYS A 74 4.46 2.29 6.52
CA CYS A 74 3.40 2.48 5.54
C CYS A 74 2.23 3.31 6.05
N ILE A 75 1.58 3.97 5.10
CA ILE A 75 0.24 4.54 5.27
C ILE A 75 -0.76 3.41 4.98
N ARG A 76 -1.75 3.23 5.84
CA ARG A 76 -2.88 2.33 5.58
C ARG A 76 -4.03 3.14 5.00
N VAL A 77 -4.34 2.89 3.72
CA VAL A 77 -5.48 3.49 3.03
C VAL A 77 -6.65 2.52 3.11
N ILE A 78 -7.77 2.97 3.63
CA ILE A 78 -8.94 2.13 3.96
C ILE A 78 -10.13 2.62 3.16
N ASN A 79 -10.74 1.73 2.39
CA ASN A 79 -12.08 1.95 1.85
C ASN A 79 -13.08 1.83 3.00
N GLN A 80 -13.77 2.92 3.32
CA GLN A 80 -14.70 2.98 4.45
C GLN A 80 -15.95 2.10 4.26
N ASP A 81 -16.33 1.86 3.00
CA ASP A 81 -17.54 1.14 2.64
C ASP A 81 -17.32 -0.37 2.58
N THR A 82 -16.17 -0.81 2.04
CA THR A 82 -15.85 -2.24 1.86
C THR A 82 -14.92 -2.79 2.94
N GLY A 83 -14.16 -1.93 3.61
CA GLY A 83 -13.11 -2.32 4.54
C GLY A 83 -11.83 -2.81 3.86
N GLU A 84 -11.70 -2.67 2.54
CA GLU A 84 -10.47 -2.98 1.80
C GLU A 84 -9.32 -2.07 2.25
N LYS A 85 -8.11 -2.62 2.28
CA LYS A 85 -6.94 -1.95 2.83
C LYS A 85 -5.73 -2.09 1.90
N ILE A 86 -5.19 -0.94 1.50
CA ILE A 86 -3.92 -0.85 0.75
C ILE A 86 -2.87 -0.19 1.64
N LEU A 87 -1.72 -0.82 1.75
CA LEU A 87 -0.54 -0.29 2.43
C LEU A 87 0.33 0.44 1.42
N VAL A 88 0.68 1.68 1.71
CA VAL A 88 1.51 2.53 0.85
C VAL A 88 2.83 2.84 1.53
N ASN A 89 3.95 2.55 0.86
CA ASN A 89 5.26 3.08 1.22
C ASN A 89 5.78 3.92 0.04
N ASN A 90 5.91 5.21 0.27
CA ASN A 90 6.26 6.18 -0.77
C ASN A 90 7.76 6.37 -0.97
N GLU A 91 8.63 5.90 -0.05
CA GLU A 91 10.09 6.13 -0.07
C GLU A 91 10.52 7.57 -0.46
N GLY A 92 9.86 8.60 0.06
CA GLY A 92 10.22 9.99 -0.25
C GLY A 92 9.49 10.64 -1.42
N TYR A 93 8.59 9.93 -2.10
CA TYR A 93 7.79 10.48 -3.19
C TYR A 93 6.40 10.93 -2.71
N THR A 94 5.70 11.72 -3.50
CA THR A 94 4.31 12.14 -3.22
C THR A 94 3.25 11.17 -3.72
N TYR A 95 3.67 10.03 -4.28
CA TYR A 95 2.82 8.94 -4.79
C TYR A 95 3.17 7.59 -4.16
N ALA A 96 2.35 6.57 -4.43
CA ALA A 96 2.47 5.24 -3.83
C ALA A 96 3.52 4.36 -4.55
N ARG A 97 4.81 4.59 -4.25
CA ARG A 97 5.93 3.87 -4.89
C ARG A 97 5.92 2.37 -4.65
N TYR A 98 5.59 1.94 -3.44
CA TYR A 98 5.35 0.55 -3.09
C TYR A 98 3.96 0.42 -2.50
N VAL A 99 3.25 -0.62 -2.92
CA VAL A 99 1.90 -0.92 -2.48
C VAL A 99 1.76 -2.38 -2.07
N GLY A 100 0.92 -2.66 -1.09
CA GLY A 100 0.60 -4.02 -0.65
C GLY A 100 -0.85 -4.12 -0.21
N ILE A 101 -1.46 -5.29 -0.38
CA ILE A 101 -2.79 -5.59 0.17
C ILE A 101 -2.63 -6.04 1.62
N GLU A 102 -3.38 -5.43 2.53
CA GLU A 102 -3.48 -5.91 3.91
C GLU A 102 -4.65 -6.89 4.00
N ASN A 103 -4.31 -8.19 4.09
CA ASN A 103 -5.29 -9.24 4.38
C ASN A 103 -5.38 -9.44 5.91
N ASP A 104 -6.60 -9.53 6.43
CA ASP A 104 -6.88 -9.85 7.84
C ASP A 104 -6.57 -11.32 8.19
#